data_AF-A0A926D3L6-F1
#
_entry.id   AF-A0A926D3L6-F1
#
_cell.length_a   1.000
_cell.length_b   1.000
_cell.length_c   1.000
_cell.angle_alpha   90.00
_cell.angle_beta   90.00
_cell.angle_gamma   90.00
#
_symmetry.space_group_name_H-M   'P 1'
#
loop_
_entity.id
_entity.type
_entity.pdbx_description
1 polymer ?
#
loop_
_entity_poly.entity_id
_entity_poly.type
_entity_poly.pdbx_seq_one_letter_code
_entity_poly.pdbx_strand_id
1 'polypeptide(L)'
;MYVHRCVIDGEGYYKHMVLAEIADDGREAIQYYTLEPGESLVNTKVSGKYVRPRWNGTQWIEGATAEEIAEWEAAHPVPGSEGPTLVDRVADIEDALAEIVFGPGETGDSTVPKSEGGTV
;
A
#
# COMPACT_ATOMS: atom_id res chain seq x y z
N MET A 1 25.59 -25.72 8.68
CA MET A 1 25.19 -24.31 8.41
C MET A 1 23.68 -24.19 8.43
N TYR A 2 23.09 -23.11 8.93
CA TYR A 2 21.63 -22.94 8.89
C TYR A 2 21.18 -22.06 7.73
N VAL A 3 20.10 -22.45 7.06
CA VAL A 3 19.48 -21.69 5.96
C VAL A 3 17.97 -21.64 6.12
N HIS A 4 17.36 -20.57 5.62
CA HIS A 4 15.91 -20.48 5.54
C HIS A 4 15.42 -20.95 4.18
N ARG A 5 14.37 -21.78 4.18
CA ARG A 5 13.68 -22.26 2.97
C ARG A 5 12.21 -21.89 3.03
N CYS A 6 11.64 -21.57 1.88
CA CYS A 6 10.20 -21.36 1.77
C CYS A 6 9.53 -22.70 1.48
N VAL A 7 8.45 -23.02 2.20
CA VAL A 7 7.59 -24.17 1.92
C VAL A 7 6.49 -23.72 0.97
N ILE A 8 6.31 -24.47 -0.11
CA ILE A 8 5.17 -24.34 -1.01
C ILE A 8 4.31 -25.59 -0.97
N ASP A 9 3.02 -25.43 -1.20
CA ASP A 9 2.10 -26.56 -1.42
C ASP A 9 2.24 -27.17 -2.82
N GLY A 10 1.41 -28.19 -3.11
CA GLY A 10 1.42 -28.89 -4.40
C GLY A 10 0.97 -28.04 -5.59
N GLU A 11 0.32 -26.91 -5.36
CA GLU A 11 -0.07 -25.94 -6.39
C GLU A 11 0.96 -24.81 -6.56
N GLY A 12 1.95 -24.77 -5.67
CA GLY A 12 3.04 -23.81 -5.63
C GLY A 12 2.78 -22.60 -4.75
N TYR A 13 1.70 -22.53 -3.98
CA TYR A 13 1.45 -21.40 -3.09
C TYR A 13 2.34 -21.45 -1.85
N TYR A 14 2.85 -20.29 -1.45
CA TYR A 14 3.64 -20.15 -0.24
C TYR A 14 2.82 -20.48 1.01
N LYS A 15 3.36 -21.35 1.88
CA LYS A 15 2.76 -21.66 3.19
C LYS A 15 3.48 -20.93 4.32
N HIS A 16 4.77 -21.21 4.50
CA HIS A 16 5.59 -20.61 5.57
C HIS A 16 7.08 -20.81 5.30
N MET A 17 7.92 -20.22 6.16
CA MET A 17 9.37 -20.34 6.10
C MET A 17 9.85 -21.32 7.18
N VAL A 18 10.74 -22.23 6.80
CA VAL A 18 11.36 -23.20 7.70
C VAL A 18 12.86 -22.97 7.82
N LEU A 19 13.44 -23.47 8.91
CA LEU A 19 14.87 -23.52 9.11
C LEU A 19 15.37 -24.90 8.68
N ALA A 20 16.40 -24.94 7.83
CA ALA A 20 17.09 -26.17 7.45
C ALA A 20 18.54 -26.11 7.94
N GLU A 21 18.98 -27.19 8.56
CA GLU A 21 20.38 -27.44 8.87
C GLU A 21 21.05 -28.17 7.71
N ILE A 22 22.10 -27.58 7.17
CA ILE A 22 22.95 -28.16 6.13
C ILE A 22 24.11 -28.86 6.83
N ALA A 23 24.16 -30.18 6.70
CA ALA A 23 25.26 -31.02 7.16
C ALA A 23 26.52 -30.84 6.29
N ASP A 24 27.67 -31.31 6.77
CA ASP A 24 28.95 -31.18 6.06
C ASP A 24 28.97 -31.93 4.72
N ASP A 25 28.12 -32.94 4.57
CA ASP A 25 27.93 -33.69 3.32
C ASP A 25 26.88 -33.06 2.38
N GLY A 26 26.35 -31.87 2.73
CA GLY A 26 25.40 -31.12 1.92
C GLY A 26 23.94 -31.57 2.06
N ARG A 27 23.63 -32.56 2.92
CA ARG A 27 22.23 -32.94 3.19
C ARG A 27 21.52 -31.87 4.00
N GLU A 28 20.27 -31.61 3.65
CA GLU A 28 19.41 -30.66 4.38
C GLU A 28 18.50 -31.43 5.35
N ALA A 29 18.53 -31.04 6.63
CA ALA A 29 17.60 -31.50 7.66
C ALA A 29 16.69 -30.36 8.08
N ILE A 30 15.38 -30.52 7.87
CA ILE A 30 14.38 -29.51 8.24
C ILE A 30 14.18 -29.56 9.76
N GLN A 31 14.30 -28.41 10.40
CA GLN A 31 14.16 -28.28 11.84
C GLN A 31 12.71 -27.97 12.20
N TYR A 32 12.19 -28.69 13.20
CA TYR A 32 10.87 -28.45 13.81
C TYR A 32 9.68 -28.49 12.84
N TYR A 33 9.87 -29.06 11.65
CA TYR A 33 8.83 -29.15 10.63
C TYR A 33 8.98 -30.44 9.82
N THR A 34 7.86 -31.07 9.48
CA THR A 34 7.79 -32.24 8.61
C THR A 34 6.96 -31.87 7.40
N LEU A 35 7.52 -32.04 6.19
CA LEU A 35 6.79 -31.75 4.95
C LEU A 35 5.58 -32.68 4.81
N GLU A 36 4.43 -32.10 4.53
CA GLU A 36 3.21 -32.81 4.19
C GLU A 36 3.28 -33.31 2.73
N PRO A 37 2.49 -34.35 2.36
CA PRO A 37 2.42 -34.80 0.98
C PRO A 37 2.05 -33.66 0.01
N GLY A 38 2.85 -33.48 -1.02
CA GLY A 38 2.68 -32.42 -2.02
C GLY A 38 3.45 -31.14 -1.69
N GLU A 39 3.99 -30.99 -0.49
CA GLU A 39 4.84 -29.85 -0.17
C GLU A 39 6.25 -29.97 -0.73
N SER A 40 6.87 -28.84 -1.01
CA SER A 40 8.27 -28.77 -1.44
C SER A 40 8.98 -27.51 -0.96
N LEU A 41 10.31 -27.54 -1.00
CA LEU A 41 11.16 -26.44 -0.54
C LEU A 41 11.68 -25.60 -1.71
N VAL A 42 11.61 -24.29 -1.55
CA VAL A 42 12.14 -23.28 -2.47
C VAL A 42 13.29 -22.53 -1.82
N ASN A 43 14.43 -22.45 -2.52
CA ASN A 43 15.63 -21.73 -2.07
C ASN A 43 15.56 -20.20 -2.26
N THR A 44 14.50 -19.71 -2.88
CA THR A 44 14.33 -18.30 -3.20
C THR A 44 13.45 -17.65 -2.17
N LYS A 45 13.93 -16.57 -1.55
CA LYS A 45 13.16 -15.78 -0.58
C LYS A 45 11.92 -15.18 -1.23
N VAL A 46 10.78 -15.31 -0.57
CA VAL A 46 9.52 -14.66 -0.97
C VAL A 46 9.59 -13.15 -0.69
N SER A 47 9.03 -12.35 -1.61
CA SER A 47 8.89 -10.90 -1.45
C SER A 47 7.57 -10.58 -0.75
N GLY A 48 7.57 -9.63 0.18
CA GLY A 48 6.35 -9.15 0.84
C GLY A 48 5.47 -8.23 -0.02
N LYS A 49 5.70 -8.18 -1.35
CA LYS A 49 4.90 -7.40 -2.30
C LYS A 49 3.70 -8.18 -2.86
N TYR A 50 3.60 -9.47 -2.54
CA TYR A 50 2.53 -10.34 -3.04
C TYR A 50 1.51 -10.60 -1.94
N VAL A 51 0.23 -10.50 -2.29
CA VAL A 51 -0.89 -10.84 -1.40
C VAL A 51 -0.93 -12.34 -1.18
N ARG A 52 -0.81 -13.13 -2.26
CA ARG A 52 -0.78 -14.59 -2.21
C ARG A 52 0.35 -15.12 -3.09
N PRO A 53 1.59 -15.15 -2.57
CA PRO A 53 2.75 -15.55 -3.37
C PRO A 53 2.63 -16.99 -3.88
N ARG A 54 2.91 -17.18 -5.18
CA ARG A 54 2.96 -18.49 -5.83
C ARG A 54 4.29 -18.69 -6.55
N TRP A 55 4.87 -19.88 -6.43
CA TRP A 55 6.08 -20.27 -7.13
C TRP A 55 5.74 -20.88 -8.49
N ASN A 56 6.29 -20.32 -9.57
CA ASN A 56 6.06 -20.83 -10.93
C ASN A 56 7.16 -21.80 -11.41
N GLY A 57 8.06 -22.22 -10.53
CA GLY A 57 9.23 -23.02 -10.86
C GLY A 57 10.52 -22.22 -11.03
N THR A 58 10.43 -20.90 -11.27
CA THR A 58 11.61 -20.03 -11.48
C THR A 58 11.61 -18.78 -10.62
N GLN A 59 10.43 -18.20 -10.37
CA GLN A 59 10.27 -16.98 -9.58
C GLN A 59 8.93 -16.97 -8.84
N TRP A 60 8.86 -16.12 -7.83
CA TRP A 60 7.61 -15.79 -7.15
C TRP A 60 6.77 -14.88 -8.03
N ILE A 61 5.49 -15.23 -8.18
CA ILE A 61 4.46 -14.45 -8.86
C ILE A 61 3.30 -14.19 -7.89
N GLU A 62 2.46 -13.22 -8.23
CA GLU A 62 1.17 -13.05 -7.56
C GLU A 62 0.25 -14.19 -7.97
N GLY A 63 -0.34 -14.85 -6.97
CA GLY A 63 -1.28 -15.95 -7.15
C GLY A 63 -2.71 -15.58 -6.77
N ALA A 64 -2.92 -14.41 -6.15
CA ALA A 64 -4.24 -13.86 -5.88
C ALA A 64 -4.89 -13.33 -7.16
N THR A 65 -6.21 -13.46 -7.22
CA THR A 65 -7.06 -12.79 -8.21
C THR A 65 -7.14 -11.28 -7.94
N ALA A 66 -7.59 -10.51 -8.94
CA ALA A 66 -7.79 -9.07 -8.77
C ALA A 66 -8.80 -8.75 -7.64
N GLU A 67 -9.81 -9.60 -7.46
CA GLU A 67 -10.81 -9.47 -6.40
C GLU A 67 -10.16 -9.69 -5.02
N GLU A 68 -9.42 -10.79 -4.84
CA GLU A 68 -8.70 -11.07 -3.59
C GLU A 68 -7.69 -9.96 -3.23
N ILE A 69 -7.02 -9.37 -4.22
CA ILE A 69 -6.10 -8.24 -4.01
C ILE A 69 -6.87 -7.01 -3.52
N ALA A 70 -7.98 -6.66 -4.18
CA ALA A 70 -8.80 -5.52 -3.79
C ALA A 70 -9.39 -5.69 -2.37
N GLU A 71 -9.85 -6.90 -2.03
CA GLU A 71 -10.30 -7.24 -0.68
C GLU A 71 -9.17 -7.10 0.34
N TRP A 72 -7.95 -7.57 0.01
CA TRP A 72 -6.79 -7.45 0.88
C TRP A 72 -6.38 -5.99 1.09
N GLU A 73 -6.35 -5.17 0.04
CA GLU A 73 -6.01 -3.75 0.09
C GLU A 73 -7.03 -2.94 0.90
N ALA A 74 -8.33 -3.25 0.76
CA ALA A 74 -9.38 -2.63 1.56
C ALA A 74 -9.23 -2.96 3.06
N ALA A 75 -8.79 -4.18 3.39
CA ALA A 75 -8.54 -4.61 4.77
C ALA A 75 -7.18 -4.13 5.34
N HIS A 76 -6.23 -3.76 4.48
CA HIS A 76 -4.88 -3.31 4.84
C HIS A 76 -4.58 -1.95 4.21
N PRO A 77 -5.30 -0.88 4.59
CA PRO A 77 -5.06 0.45 4.05
C PRO A 77 -3.61 0.85 4.34
N VAL A 78 -2.97 1.47 3.34
CA VAL A 78 -1.60 1.97 3.49
C VAL A 78 -1.62 2.99 4.64
N PRO A 79 -0.79 2.84 5.68
CA PRO A 79 -0.76 3.79 6.79
C PRO A 79 -0.44 5.19 6.24
N GLY A 80 -1.36 6.14 6.48
CA GLY A 80 -1.28 7.51 5.94
C GLY A 80 -2.03 7.75 4.62
N SER A 81 -2.71 6.75 4.05
CA SER A 81 -3.61 6.96 2.89
C SER A 81 -4.95 7.62 3.25
N GLU A 82 -5.25 7.76 4.55
CA GLU A 82 -6.41 8.49 5.07
C GLU A 82 -6.25 10.02 5.00
N GLY A 83 -5.14 10.51 4.42
CA GLY A 83 -4.92 11.93 4.20
C GLY A 83 -5.79 12.48 3.06
N PRO A 84 -5.96 13.82 3.00
CA PRO A 84 -6.68 14.47 1.91
C PRO A 84 -6.09 14.04 0.56
N THR A 85 -6.98 13.72 -0.39
CA THR A 85 -6.56 13.32 -1.72
C THR A 85 -5.78 14.45 -2.39
N LEU A 86 -5.07 14.16 -3.49
CA LEU A 86 -4.41 15.23 -4.25
C LEU A 86 -5.41 16.31 -4.70
N VAL A 87 -6.65 15.94 -4.99
CA VAL A 87 -7.71 16.88 -5.38
C VAL A 87 -8.09 17.76 -4.19
N ASP A 88 -8.31 17.18 -3.02
CA ASP A 88 -8.63 17.94 -1.79
C ASP A 88 -7.49 18.93 -1.47
N ARG A 89 -6.24 18.46 -1.55
CA ARG A 89 -5.05 19.30 -1.33
C ARG A 89 -4.90 20.42 -2.34
N VAL A 90 -5.31 20.21 -3.60
CA VAL A 90 -5.30 21.25 -4.62
C VAL A 90 -6.43 22.26 -4.35
N ALA A 91 -7.61 21.81 -3.97
CA ALA A 91 -8.72 22.69 -3.61
C ALA A 91 -8.36 23.59 -2.42
N ASP A 92 -7.75 23.05 -1.35
CA ASP A 92 -7.26 23.84 -0.22
C ASP A 92 -6.21 24.88 -0.64
N ILE A 93 -5.32 24.53 -1.59
CA ILE A 93 -4.32 25.45 -2.12
C ILE A 93 -4.95 26.54 -2.97
N GLU A 94 -5.94 26.21 -3.80
CA GLU A 94 -6.67 27.17 -4.64
C GLU A 94 -7.45 28.17 -3.78
N ASP A 95 -8.09 27.72 -2.70
CA ASP A 95 -8.79 28.57 -1.74
C ASP A 95 -7.82 29.52 -1.01
N ALA A 96 -6.71 28.98 -0.48
CA ALA A 96 -5.67 29.79 0.16
C ALA A 96 -5.02 30.80 -0.81
N LEU A 97 -4.83 30.42 -2.08
CA LEU A 97 -4.34 31.33 -3.12
C LEU A 97 -5.36 32.43 -3.43
N ALA A 98 -6.66 32.11 -3.45
CA ALA A 98 -7.70 33.11 -3.64
C ALA A 98 -7.70 34.15 -2.50
N GLU A 99 -7.54 33.73 -1.24
CA GLU A 99 -7.40 34.66 -0.12
C GLU A 99 -6.15 35.55 -0.23
N ILE A 100 -5.02 35.02 -0.70
CA ILE A 100 -3.77 35.78 -0.87
C ILE A 100 -3.88 36.77 -2.03
N VAL A 101 -4.49 36.37 -3.15
CA VAL A 101 -4.56 37.17 -4.38
C VAL A 101 -5.65 38.24 -4.30
N PHE A 102 -6.79 37.92 -3.69
CA PHE A 102 -7.95 38.81 -3.64
C PHE A 102 -8.14 39.51 -2.29
N GLY A 103 -7.39 39.12 -1.25
CA GLY A 103 -7.52 39.65 0.11
C GLY A 103 -8.84 39.23 0.78
N PRO A 104 -8.98 39.38 2.12
CA PRO A 104 -10.28 39.26 2.75
C PRO A 104 -11.17 40.35 2.16
N GLY A 105 -12.24 39.96 1.45
CA GLY A 105 -13.09 40.89 0.72
C GLY A 105 -13.48 42.08 1.60
N GLU A 106 -12.97 43.27 1.26
CA GLU A 106 -13.55 44.50 1.76
C GLU A 106 -15.00 44.51 1.29
N THR A 107 -15.93 44.22 2.20
CA THR A 107 -17.32 44.62 2.05
C THR A 107 -17.32 46.13 2.02
N GLY A 108 -17.14 46.70 0.84
CA GLY A 108 -17.26 48.13 0.59
C GLY A 108 -18.64 48.58 1.03
N ASP A 109 -18.69 49.20 2.21
CA ASP A 109 -19.81 49.99 2.69
C ASP A 109 -20.03 51.12 1.68
N SER A 110 -21.00 50.91 0.78
CA SER A 110 -21.41 51.91 -0.20
C SER A 110 -22.24 52.98 0.52
N THR A 111 -21.57 53.92 1.19
CA THR A 111 -22.18 55.18 1.57
C THR A 111 -22.24 56.09 0.35
N VAL A 112 -23.33 55.95 -0.41
CA VAL A 112 -23.76 56.90 -1.43
C VAL A 112 -23.99 58.27 -0.75
N PRO A 113 -23.28 59.35 -1.13
CA PRO A 113 -23.67 60.68 -0.66
C PRO A 113 -24.96 61.10 -1.38
N LYS A 114 -26.05 61.31 -0.62
CA LYS A 114 -27.26 61.96 -1.13
C LYS A 114 -26.93 63.41 -1.51
N SER A 115 -27.01 63.71 -2.80
CA SER A 115 -27.00 65.05 -3.37
C SER A 115 -28.44 65.52 -3.63
N GLU A 116 -28.98 66.36 -2.76
CA GLU A 116 -30.11 67.27 -3.03
C GLU A 116 -29.84 68.50 -2.13
N GLY A 117 -29.63 69.74 -2.59
CA GLY A 117 -30.21 70.48 -3.71
C GLY A 117 -31.22 71.49 -3.15
N GLY A 118 -30.87 72.78 -3.01
CA GLY A 118 -31.84 73.82 -2.58
C GLY A 118 -31.30 75.22 -2.26
N THR A 119 -31.14 76.03 -3.30
CA THR A 119 -31.08 77.53 -3.40
C THR A 119 -32.29 78.18 -2.67
N VAL A 120 -32.23 79.33 -1.97
CA VAL A 120 -31.83 80.73 -2.29
C VAL A 120 -31.34 81.48 -1.06
#